data_AF-A0A8H5KVR1-F1
#
_entry.id   AF-A0A8H5KVR1-F1
#
_cell.length_a   1.000
_cell.length_b   1.000
_cell.length_c   1.000
_cell.angle_alpha   90.00
_cell.angle_beta   90.00
_cell.angle_gamma   90.00
#
_symmetry.space_group_name_H-M   'P 1'
#
loop_
_entity.id
_entity.type
_entity.pdbx_description
1 polymer ?
#
loop_
_entity_poly.entity_id
_entity_poly.type
_entity_poly.pdbx_seq_one_letter_code
_entity_poly.pdbx_strand_id
1 'polypeptide(L)'
;MSKIPSDFTEQELIDMAQNEVDRRGGLESVAPNIVCLDGHRFRVNYDVPQHITERLEALFWGDKEVRYEEIPEELKAYEEKDGDKDKKLEEDKANPAGKHDDVNK
;
A
#
# COMPACT_ATOMS: atom_id res chain seq x y z
N MET A 1 7.43 -26.98 -12.46
CA MET A 1 8.73 -26.37 -12.82
C MET A 1 8.43 -25.15 -13.67
N SER A 2 8.57 -23.95 -13.09
CA SER A 2 8.28 -22.70 -13.80
C SER A 2 9.36 -22.48 -14.85
N LYS A 3 8.98 -22.37 -16.12
CA LYS A 3 9.93 -22.13 -17.22
C LYS A 3 10.16 -20.63 -17.31
N ILE A 4 11.34 -20.20 -16.88
CA ILE A 4 11.85 -18.86 -17.17
C ILE A 4 11.87 -18.73 -18.71
N PRO A 5 11.44 -17.60 -19.30
CA PRO A 5 11.55 -17.39 -20.74
C PRO A 5 13.00 -17.65 -21.18
N SER A 6 13.15 -18.54 -22.18
CA SER A 6 14.42 -19.18 -22.55
C SER A 6 15.52 -18.22 -23.04
N ASP A 7 15.19 -16.96 -23.27
CA ASP A 7 16.08 -15.98 -23.90
C ASP A 7 16.90 -15.17 -22.88
N PHE A 8 16.63 -15.34 -21.59
CA PHE A 8 17.34 -14.63 -20.51
C PHE A 8 17.73 -15.59 -19.40
N THR A 9 18.96 -15.40 -18.91
CA THR A 9 19.43 -16.01 -17.67
C THR A 9 18.74 -15.35 -16.47
N GLU A 10 18.74 -16.05 -15.33
CA GLU A 10 18.26 -15.50 -14.06
C GLU A 10 18.99 -14.19 -13.69
N GLN A 11 20.31 -14.12 -13.94
CA GLN A 11 21.10 -12.93 -13.67
C GLN A 11 20.68 -11.74 -14.54
N GLU A 12 20.42 -11.95 -15.83
CA GLU A 12 19.96 -10.87 -16.72
C GLU A 12 18.60 -10.32 -16.29
N LEU A 13 17.70 -11.18 -15.81
CA LEU A 13 16.41 -10.75 -15.28
C LEU A 13 16.54 -9.94 -13.99
N ILE A 14 17.46 -10.33 -13.11
CA ILE A 14 17.79 -9.56 -11.89
C ILE A 14 18.37 -8.19 -12.26
N ASP A 15 19.31 -8.16 -13.20
CA ASP A 15 19.96 -6.92 -13.64
C ASP A 15 18.95 -5.97 -14.32
N MET A 16 18.04 -6.50 -15.13
CA MET A 16 16.93 -5.73 -15.71
C MET A 16 16.00 -5.16 -14.64
N ALA A 17 15.66 -5.95 -13.62
CA ALA A 17 14.82 -5.50 -12.51
C ALA A 17 15.50 -4.39 -11.69
N GLN A 18 16.79 -4.56 -11.37
CA GLN A 18 17.54 -3.57 -10.59
C GLN A 18 17.71 -2.25 -11.38
N ASN A 19 18.03 -2.32 -12.67
CA ASN A 19 18.11 -1.14 -13.53
C ASN A 19 16.79 -0.37 -13.58
N GLU A 20 15.66 -1.06 -13.59
CA GLU A 20 14.35 -0.41 -13.58
C GLU A 20 14.06 0.27 -12.23
N VAL A 21 14.46 -0.34 -11.11
CA VAL A 21 14.39 0.27 -9.77
C VAL A 21 15.28 1.51 -9.69
N ASP A 22 16.52 1.42 -10.16
CA ASP A 22 17.46 2.55 -10.15
C ASP A 22 16.97 3.69 -11.05
N ARG A 23 16.37 3.37 -12.20
CA ARG A 23 15.79 4.36 -13.14
C ARG A 23 14.57 5.07 -12.56
N ARG A 24 13.66 4.34 -11.92
CA ARG A 24 12.45 4.91 -11.31
C ARG A 24 12.74 5.64 -10.00
N GLY A 25 13.84 5.28 -9.33
CA GLY A 25 14.12 5.71 -7.99
C GLY A 25 13.26 4.99 -6.96
N GLY A 26 13.59 5.20 -5.68
CA GLY A 26 12.78 4.68 -4.57
C GLY A 26 11.38 5.30 -4.54
N LEU A 27 10.42 4.58 -3.97
CA LEU A 27 9.10 5.14 -3.68
C LEU A 27 9.22 6.23 -2.62
N GLU A 28 8.47 7.32 -2.78
CA GLU A 28 8.36 8.33 -1.73
C GLU A 28 7.78 7.68 -0.47
N SER A 29 8.44 7.92 0.67
CA SER A 29 7.94 7.46 1.96
C SER A 29 6.76 8.33 2.36
N VAL A 30 5.56 7.75 2.37
CA VAL A 30 4.34 8.39 2.86
C VAL A 30 3.96 7.80 4.22
N ALA A 31 3.44 8.65 5.11
CA ALA A 31 2.95 8.20 6.41
C ALA A 31 1.80 7.19 6.24
N PRO A 32 1.72 6.16 7.11
CA PRO A 32 0.64 5.19 7.06
C PRO A 32 -0.70 5.87 7.33
N ASN A 33 -1.73 5.46 6.60
CA ASN A 33 -3.09 6.00 6.76
C ASN A 33 -4.03 5.05 7.51
N ILE A 34 -3.66 3.76 7.59
CA ILE A 34 -4.46 2.68 8.16
C ILE A 34 -3.58 1.81 9.04
N VAL A 35 -4.13 1.40 10.19
CA VAL A 35 -3.59 0.35 11.05
C VAL A 35 -4.60 -0.80 11.10
N CYS A 36 -4.11 -2.04 11.06
CA CYS A 36 -4.94 -3.24 11.15
C CYS A 36 -4.77 -3.90 12.52
N LEU A 37 -5.86 -4.06 13.28
CA LEU A 37 -5.89 -4.78 14.55
C LEU A 37 -7.00 -5.83 14.49
N ASP A 38 -6.68 -7.09 14.73
CA ASP A 38 -7.63 -8.22 14.67
C ASP A 38 -8.45 -8.32 13.36
N GLY A 39 -7.84 -7.92 12.23
CA GLY A 39 -8.53 -7.88 10.93
C GLY A 39 -9.42 -6.65 10.69
N HIS A 40 -9.55 -5.76 11.67
CA HIS A 40 -10.27 -4.50 11.56
C HIS A 40 -9.32 -3.36 11.15
N ARG A 41 -9.79 -2.46 10.28
CA ARG A 41 -9.00 -1.37 9.69
C ARG A 41 -9.36 -0.06 10.36
N PHE A 42 -8.38 0.61 10.95
CA PHE A 42 -8.57 1.90 11.63
C PHE A 42 -7.82 3.00 10.91
N ARG A 43 -8.46 4.15 10.75
CA ARG A 43 -7.79 5.35 10.23
C ARG A 43 -6.85 5.91 11.28
N VAL A 44 -5.68 6.35 10.83
CA VAL A 44 -4.64 6.94 11.70
C VAL A 44 -4.04 8.24 11.17
N ASN A 45 -4.54 8.79 10.05
CA ASN A 45 -3.99 10.00 9.45
C ASN A 45 -5.08 10.94 8.89
N TYR A 46 -4.70 12.17 8.58
CA TYR A 46 -5.51 13.30 8.07
C TYR A 46 -6.64 13.79 8.99
N ASP A 47 -7.65 12.95 9.24
CA ASP A 47 -8.89 13.32 9.96
C ASP A 47 -8.96 12.70 11.36
N VAL A 48 -7.82 12.21 11.86
CA VAL A 48 -7.71 11.49 13.12
C VAL A 48 -6.89 12.33 14.10
N PRO A 49 -7.44 12.67 15.29
CA PRO A 49 -6.68 13.39 16.29
C PRO A 49 -5.39 12.64 16.65
N GLN A 50 -4.29 13.37 16.79
CA GLN A 50 -2.96 12.76 17.02
C GLN A 50 -2.93 11.75 18.19
N HIS A 51 -3.59 12.06 19.31
CA HIS A 51 -3.64 11.16 20.47
C HIS A 51 -4.39 9.84 20.19
N ILE A 52 -5.26 9.79 19.19
CA ILE A 52 -5.93 8.57 18.74
C ILE A 52 -4.98 7.75 17.89
N THR A 53 -4.28 8.39 16.95
CA THR A 53 -3.22 7.79 16.13
C THR A 53 -2.16 7.13 17.01
N GLU A 54 -1.59 7.87 17.96
CA GLU A 54 -0.56 7.35 18.87
C GLU A 54 -1.04 6.13 19.67
N ARG A 55 -2.32 6.11 20.07
CA ARG A 55 -2.89 4.99 20.81
C ARG A 55 -3.14 3.76 19.94
N LEU A 56 -3.62 3.95 18.71
CA LEU A 56 -3.78 2.86 17.73
C LEU A 56 -2.41 2.28 17.33
N GLU A 57 -1.41 3.13 17.13
CA GLU A 57 -0.04 2.71 16.87
C GLU A 57 0.57 1.95 18.05
N ALA A 58 0.34 2.40 19.29
CA ALA A 58 0.81 1.71 20.48
C ALA A 58 0.20 0.29 20.62
N LEU A 59 -1.07 0.12 20.23
CA LEU A 59 -1.71 -1.19 20.17
C LEU A 59 -1.11 -2.08 19.07
N PHE A 60 -0.70 -1.49 17.94
CA PHE A 60 -0.11 -2.21 16.82
C PHE A 60 1.35 -2.63 17.06
N TRP A 61 2.16 -1.75 17.62
CA TRP A 61 3.58 -1.99 17.90
C TRP A 61 3.82 -2.71 19.24
N GLY A 62 2.79 -2.91 20.05
CA GLY A 62 2.90 -3.63 21.31
C GLY A 62 3.21 -5.12 21.12
N ASP A 63 3.81 -5.74 22.13
CA ASP A 63 4.20 -7.16 22.08
C ASP A 63 3.01 -8.14 22.13
N LYS A 64 1.82 -7.66 22.48
CA LYS A 64 0.61 -8.48 22.66
C LYS A 64 -0.30 -8.33 21.45
N GLU A 65 -0.73 -9.45 20.89
CA GLU A 65 -1.83 -9.48 19.92
C GLU A 65 -3.11 -8.92 20.57
N VAL A 66 -3.66 -7.85 19.98
CA VAL A 66 -4.84 -7.14 20.46
C VAL A 66 -6.07 -7.70 19.74
N ARG A 67 -7.06 -8.17 20.50
CA ARG A 67 -8.37 -8.56 19.94
C ARG A 67 -9.30 -7.36 19.83
N TYR A 68 -10.27 -7.41 18.92
CA TYR A 68 -11.21 -6.31 18.69
C TYR A 68 -12.01 -5.94 19.94
N GLU A 69 -12.40 -6.93 20.77
CA GLU A 69 -13.15 -6.65 22.00
C GLU A 69 -12.33 -5.89 23.05
N GLU A 70 -11.00 -5.98 22.97
CA GLU A 70 -10.07 -5.29 23.87
C GLU A 70 -9.78 -3.84 23.43
N ILE A 71 -10.14 -3.48 22.19
CA ILE A 71 -9.96 -2.13 21.68
C ILE A 71 -10.97 -1.19 22.37
N PRO A 72 -10.52 -0.07 22.96
CA PRO A 72 -11.42 0.93 23.53
C PRO A 72 -12.44 1.46 22.52
N GLU A 73 -13.70 1.63 22.94
CA GLU A 73 -14.80 2.11 22.07
C GLU A 73 -14.50 3.45 21.39
N GLU A 74 -13.79 4.34 22.07
CA GLU A 74 -13.34 5.62 21.51
C GLU A 74 -12.39 5.46 20.32
N LEU A 75 -11.60 4.38 20.28
CA LEU A 75 -10.74 4.07 19.14
C LEU A 75 -11.53 3.34 18.03
N LYS A 76 -12.53 2.53 18.40
CA LYS A 76 -13.44 1.87 17.44
C LYS A 76 -14.22 2.85 16.57
N ALA A 77 -14.46 4.07 17.05
CA ALA A 77 -15.08 5.13 16.26
C ALA A 77 -14.32 5.49 14.97
N TYR A 78 -13.03 5.15 14.89
CA TYR A 78 -12.15 5.42 13.75
C TYR A 78 -11.97 4.21 12.81
N GLU A 79 -12.74 3.14 13.04
CA GLU A 79 -12.79 1.99 12.14
C GLU A 79 -13.39 2.37 10.77
N GLU A 80 -12.75 1.92 9.69
CA GLU A 80 -13.30 2.03 8.35
C GLU A 80 -14.55 1.16 8.22
N LYS A 81 -15.71 1.81 8.06
CA LYS A 81 -16.95 1.12 7.74
C LYS A 81 -16.90 0.62 6.30
N ASP A 82 -17.48 -0.55 6.06
CA ASP A 82 -17.46 -1.23 4.74
C ASP A 82 -17.90 -0.37 3.55
N GLY A 83 -18.68 0.70 3.79
CA GLY A 83 -19.12 1.64 2.75
C GLY A 83 -18.06 2.61 2.21
N ASP A 84 -16.83 2.62 2.74
CA ASP A 84 -15.73 3.47 2.26
C ASP A 84 -14.69 2.73 1.39
N LYS A 85 -14.89 1.43 1.18
CA LYS A 85 -13.93 0.54 0.49
C LYS A 85 -13.88 0.73 -1.04
N ASP A 86 -14.83 1.44 -1.63
CA ASP A 86 -15.02 1.50 -3.09
C ASP A 86 -14.54 2.79 -3.77
N LYS A 87 -14.00 3.78 -3.04
CA LYS A 87 -13.73 5.12 -3.62
C LYS A 87 -12.29 5.43 -4.02
N LYS A 88 -11.33 4.50 -3.88
CA LYS A 88 -9.90 4.83 -4.09
C LYS A 88 -9.09 3.84 -4.94
N LEU A 89 -9.75 3.05 -5.79
CA LEU A 89 -9.07 2.19 -6.79
C LEU A 89 -9.34 2.61 -8.24
N GLU A 90 -10.07 3.69 -8.48
CA GLU A 90 -10.48 4.17 -9.82
C GLU A 90 -9.82 5.51 -10.22
N GLU A 91 -8.59 5.78 -9.78
CA GLU A 91 -7.82 6.95 -10.25
C GLU A 91 -6.39 6.57 -10.66
N ASP A 92 -6.23 5.43 -11.34
CA ASP A 92 -4.97 5.08 -12.02
C ASP A 92 -5.18 4.47 -13.43
N LYS A 93 -6.39 4.64 -14.00
CA LYS A 93 -6.71 4.23 -15.37
C LYS A 93 -7.18 5.39 -16.24
N ALA A 94 -6.38 6.43 -16.34
CA ALA A 94 -6.54 7.43 -17.40
C ALA A 94 -5.19 8.01 -17.84
N ASN A 95 -4.36 7.19 -18.48
CA ASN A 95 -3.46 7.74 -19.50
C ASN A 95 -3.38 6.83 -20.74
N PRO A 96 -4.37 6.90 -21.65
CA PRO A 96 -4.26 6.29 -22.97
C PRO A 96 -3.60 7.29 -23.94
N ALA A 97 -2.29 7.46 -23.88
CA ALA A 97 -1.58 8.28 -24.87
C ALA A 97 -0.12 7.84 -25.05
N GLY A 98 0.06 6.71 -25.72
CA GLY A 98 1.33 6.29 -26.31
C GLY A 98 1.06 5.68 -27.68
N LYS A 99 0.55 6.50 -28.62
CA LYS A 99 0.51 6.12 -30.03
C LYS A 99 1.96 5.95 -30.49
N HIS A 100 2.38 4.71 -30.69
CA HIS A 100 3.54 4.45 -31.55
C HIS A 100 3.04 4.63 -32.98
N ASP A 101 3.00 5.88 -33.43
CA ASP A 101 2.93 6.17 -34.85
C ASP A 101 4.29 5.79 -35.46
N ASP A 102 4.20 4.84 -36.38
CA ASP A 102 5.17 4.56 -37.43
C ASP A 102 5.68 5.85 -38.11
N VAL A 103 6.76 5.68 -38.88
CA VAL A 103 7.43 6.65 -39.77
C VAL A 103 8.68 7.30 -39.16
N ASN A 104 9.86 6.84 -39.57
CA ASN A 104 10.53 7.51 -40.69
C ASN A 104 11.59 6.64 -41.38
N LYS A 105 11.74 6.94 -42.68
CA LYS A 105 12.56 6.33 -43.74
C LYS A 105 14.04 6.11 -43.44
#